data_AF-A0A8B8EBK8-F1
#
_entry.id   AF-A0A8B8EBK8-F1
#
_cell.length_a   1.000
_cell.length_b   1.000
_cell.length_c   1.000
_cell.angle_alpha   90.00
_cell.angle_beta   90.00
_cell.angle_gamma   90.00
#
_symmetry.space_group_name_H-M   'P 1'
#
loop_
_entity.id
_entity.type
_entity.pdbx_description
1 polymer ?
#
loop_
_entity_poly.entity_id
_entity_poly.type
_entity_poly.pdbx_seq_one_letter_code
_entity_poly.pdbx_strand_id
1 'polypeptide(L)'
;MERDIFASPVEPLFNHDNALEKDILQDWLINLAKKNARNINESHPQQGLFKQINAVETIMYAAEKLRIAQEAKYLAIELFDRFLYNHVHDLHDHVLKLPMKRQIKEWHKIQDSVSNQVLLRVVSCCQIASKLTSHYKAFLFQVVSINRAKRFLRDCGYRYASESLLQSELRVLKTLKFQVTEPTPIVYIETMLEILGCNNSKAEVKTYYYVATKLLDLLYLKYHAFYKILFEVTSSSRTQSTEQKKKFQKVKADQLLLAAAVIGAAAFMVQQDKADEMIEEMSRITRISQNDIIDFTSVLIQLVEEE
;
A
#
# COMPACT_ATOMS: atom_id res chain seq x y z
N MET A 1 19.74 -7.36 -16.62
CA MET A 1 20.55 -6.24 -16.11
C MET A 1 20.55 -6.44 -14.61
N GLU A 2 21.60 -7.11 -14.14
CA GLU A 2 21.82 -7.45 -12.73
C GLU A 2 21.82 -6.13 -11.95
N ARG A 3 20.99 -6.04 -10.90
CA ARG A 3 21.08 -4.93 -9.96
C ARG A 3 22.28 -5.23 -9.07
N ASP A 4 23.31 -4.39 -9.15
CA ASP A 4 24.45 -4.42 -8.25
C ASP A 4 23.97 -4.43 -6.80
N ILE A 5 24.39 -5.46 -6.05
CA ILE A 5 24.05 -5.66 -4.63
C ILE A 5 24.64 -4.51 -3.77
N PHE A 6 25.60 -3.76 -4.33
CA PHE A 6 26.29 -2.61 -3.71
C PHE A 6 25.90 -1.25 -4.31
N ALA A 7 24.85 -1.17 -5.13
CA ALA A 7 24.41 0.12 -5.64
C ALA A 7 23.88 1.00 -4.49
N SER A 8 24.39 2.22 -4.38
CA SER A 8 23.86 3.23 -3.45
C SER A 8 22.34 3.34 -3.62
N PRO A 9 21.58 3.52 -2.52
CA PRO A 9 20.15 3.73 -2.61
C PRO A 9 19.81 4.81 -3.64
N VAL A 10 18.77 4.55 -4.44
CA VAL A 10 18.26 5.55 -5.40
C VAL A 10 17.91 6.80 -4.61
N GLU A 11 18.36 7.95 -5.12
CA GLU A 11 18.16 9.21 -4.44
C GLU A 11 16.65 9.50 -4.32
N PRO A 12 16.15 9.75 -3.10
CA PRO A 12 14.76 10.11 -2.92
C PRO A 12 14.44 11.41 -3.65
N LEU A 13 13.22 11.55 -4.16
CA LEU A 13 12.75 12.76 -4.88
C LEU A 13 12.55 13.98 -3.97
N PHE A 14 12.95 13.87 -2.70
CA PHE A 14 12.69 14.81 -1.61
C PHE A 14 14.03 15.11 -0.90
N ASN A 15 14.13 16.26 -0.22
CA ASN A 15 15.35 16.82 0.39
C ASN A 15 16.42 17.22 -0.65
N HIS A 16 15.99 17.65 -1.85
CA HIS A 16 16.86 18.32 -2.82
C HIS A 16 17.06 19.80 -2.48
N ASP A 17 18.01 20.48 -3.14
CA ASP A 17 18.27 21.93 -2.96
C ASP A 17 17.04 22.85 -3.19
N ASN A 18 15.94 22.30 -3.73
CA ASN A 18 14.63 22.92 -3.87
C ASN A 18 13.59 22.32 -2.90
N ALA A 19 13.97 22.05 -1.65
CA ALA A 19 13.07 21.53 -0.62
C ALA A 19 11.82 22.43 -0.51
N LEU A 20 10.67 21.81 -0.27
CA LEU A 20 9.43 22.57 -0.04
C LEU A 20 9.61 23.46 1.19
N GLU A 21 9.08 24.68 1.12
CA GLU A 21 9.05 25.56 2.29
C GLU A 21 8.35 24.85 3.46
N LYS A 22 8.88 25.06 4.67
CA LYS A 22 8.44 24.35 5.89
C LYS A 22 6.94 24.48 6.12
N ASP A 23 6.38 25.65 5.84
CA ASP A 23 4.95 25.93 5.99
C ASP A 23 4.10 25.07 5.03
N ILE A 24 4.55 24.87 3.79
CA ILE A 24 3.86 24.03 2.79
C ILE A 24 3.93 22.56 3.21
N LEU A 25 5.07 22.10 3.73
CA LEU A 25 5.22 20.73 4.24
C LEU A 25 4.32 20.46 5.44
N GLN A 26 4.21 21.44 6.34
CA GLN A 26 3.32 21.36 7.49
C GLN A 26 1.85 21.29 7.05
N ASP A 27 1.42 22.16 6.13
CA ASP A 27 0.06 22.14 5.58
C ASP A 27 -0.24 20.83 4.85
N TRP A 28 0.74 20.31 4.11
CA TRP A 28 0.64 19.01 3.45
C TRP A 28 0.46 17.86 4.46
N LEU A 29 1.25 17.82 5.54
CA LEU A 29 1.11 16.82 6.60
C LEU A 29 -0.25 16.92 7.29
N ILE A 30 -0.75 18.13 7.56
CA ILE A 30 -2.09 18.35 8.12
C ILE A 30 -3.16 17.78 7.18
N ASN A 31 -3.03 17.99 5.87
CA ASN A 31 -3.95 17.44 4.88
C ASN A 31 -3.88 15.90 4.81
N LEU A 32 -2.69 15.32 4.89
CA LEU A 32 -2.49 13.87 4.98
C LEU A 32 -3.12 13.28 6.25
N ALA A 33 -2.94 13.94 7.40
CA ALA A 33 -3.55 13.53 8.66
C ALA A 33 -5.09 13.59 8.61
N LYS A 34 -5.67 14.63 7.99
CA LYS A 34 -7.13 14.71 7.75
C LYS A 34 -7.64 13.58 6.86
N LYS A 35 -6.91 13.24 5.79
CA LYS A 35 -7.25 12.10 4.92
C LYS A 35 -7.17 10.77 5.67
N ASN A 36 -6.12 10.59 6.47
CA ASN A 36 -5.95 9.40 7.31
C ASN A 36 -7.09 9.25 8.32
N ALA A 37 -7.47 10.33 9.01
CA ALA A 37 -8.60 10.33 9.94
C ALA A 37 -9.92 9.95 9.26
N ARG A 38 -10.16 10.43 8.03
CA ARG A 38 -11.31 10.00 7.23
C ARG A 38 -11.25 8.50 6.93
N ASN A 39 -10.11 8.00 6.48
CA ASN A 39 -9.91 6.57 6.19
C ASN A 39 -10.18 5.69 7.42
N ILE A 40 -9.72 6.13 8.61
CA ILE A 40 -9.98 5.45 9.88
C ILE A 40 -11.49 5.42 10.19
N ASN A 41 -12.20 6.53 9.99
CA ASN A 41 -13.63 6.62 10.26
C ASN A 41 -14.48 5.82 9.26
N GLU A 42 -14.03 5.72 8.02
CA GLU A 42 -14.68 4.95 6.95
C GLU A 42 -14.20 3.48 6.90
N SER A 43 -13.38 3.06 7.86
CA SER A 43 -12.83 1.70 7.91
C SER A 43 -13.93 0.63 7.99
N HIS A 44 -13.71 -0.49 7.31
CA HIS A 44 -14.65 -1.60 7.29
C HIS A 44 -13.94 -2.96 7.47
N PRO A 45 -14.63 -4.00 7.99
CA PRO A 45 -13.98 -5.26 8.39
C PRO A 45 -13.21 -5.99 7.29
N GLN A 46 -13.60 -5.78 6.04
CA GLN A 46 -13.06 -6.43 4.85
C GLN A 46 -11.94 -5.63 4.17
N GLN A 47 -11.47 -4.52 4.76
CA GLN A 47 -10.28 -3.82 4.25
C GLN A 47 -9.04 -4.71 4.32
N GLY A 48 -8.35 -4.83 3.19
CA GLY A 48 -7.20 -5.70 3.02
C GLY A 48 -7.55 -7.18 2.86
N LEU A 49 -8.81 -7.54 2.56
CA LEU A 49 -9.23 -8.93 2.37
C LEU A 49 -8.46 -9.62 1.22
N PHE A 50 -8.13 -8.87 0.17
CA PHE A 50 -7.45 -9.36 -1.03
C PHE A 50 -5.95 -9.06 -1.02
N LYS A 51 -5.40 -8.58 0.09
CA LYS A 51 -3.95 -8.45 0.33
C LYS A 51 -3.33 -9.78 0.79
N GLN A 52 -3.73 -10.87 0.15
CA GLN A 52 -3.14 -12.19 0.32
C GLN A 52 -1.76 -12.23 -0.34
N ILE A 53 -0.83 -13.01 0.21
CA ILE A 53 0.56 -13.10 -0.28
C ILE A 53 0.63 -13.30 -1.80
N ASN A 54 -0.08 -14.30 -2.34
CA ASN A 54 -0.09 -14.58 -3.79
C ASN A 54 -0.57 -13.39 -4.63
N ALA A 55 -1.57 -12.64 -4.16
CA ALA A 55 -2.10 -11.49 -4.88
C ALA A 55 -1.11 -10.33 -4.85
N VAL A 56 -0.54 -10.04 -3.68
CA VAL A 56 0.49 -9.01 -3.51
C VAL A 56 1.73 -9.34 -4.33
N GLU A 57 2.26 -10.56 -4.26
CA GLU A 57 3.39 -11.04 -5.06
C GLU A 57 3.13 -10.88 -6.56
N THR A 58 1.94 -11.25 -7.02
CA THR A 58 1.55 -11.10 -8.43
C THR A 58 1.56 -9.62 -8.86
N ILE A 59 1.06 -8.71 -8.01
CA ILE A 59 1.04 -7.27 -8.28
C ILE A 59 2.46 -6.70 -8.27
N MET A 60 3.29 -7.08 -7.28
CA MET A 60 4.68 -6.65 -7.19
C MET A 60 5.50 -7.15 -8.39
N TYR A 61 5.31 -8.40 -8.79
CA TYR A 61 5.93 -8.97 -9.99
C TYR A 61 5.48 -8.23 -11.25
N ALA A 62 4.19 -7.95 -11.40
CA ALA A 62 3.66 -7.18 -12.52
C ALA A 62 4.25 -5.76 -12.53
N ALA A 63 4.32 -5.09 -11.38
CA ALA A 63 4.92 -3.77 -11.23
C ALA A 63 6.39 -3.74 -11.67
N GLU A 64 7.17 -4.75 -11.28
CA GLU A 64 8.57 -4.88 -11.68
C GLU A 64 8.71 -5.11 -13.19
N LYS A 65 7.96 -6.06 -13.77
CA LYS A 65 8.01 -6.36 -15.21
C LYS A 65 7.52 -5.19 -16.06
N LEU A 66 6.52 -4.46 -15.57
CA LEU A 66 6.02 -3.24 -16.17
C LEU A 66 6.88 -2.01 -15.82
N ARG A 67 7.93 -2.16 -15.00
CA ARG A 67 8.88 -1.09 -14.63
C ARG A 67 8.16 0.20 -14.19
N ILE A 68 7.13 0.07 -13.36
CA ILE A 68 6.47 1.23 -12.76
C ILE A 68 7.29 1.73 -11.56
N ALA A 69 7.04 2.96 -11.12
CA ALA A 69 7.70 3.54 -9.95
C ALA A 69 7.39 2.74 -8.66
N GLN A 70 8.28 2.80 -7.67
CA GLN A 70 8.13 2.02 -6.44
C GLN A 70 6.85 2.43 -5.69
N GLU A 71 6.53 3.71 -5.67
CA GLU A 71 5.35 4.30 -5.03
C GLU A 71 4.06 3.83 -5.72
N ALA A 72 4.11 3.70 -7.05
CA ALA A 72 3.00 3.21 -7.87
C ALA A 72 2.60 1.77 -7.53
N LYS A 73 3.56 0.95 -7.08
CA LYS A 73 3.33 -0.45 -6.70
C LYS A 73 2.39 -0.56 -5.52
N TYR A 74 2.61 0.22 -4.46
CA TYR A 74 1.73 0.22 -3.28
C TYR A 74 0.34 0.72 -3.64
N LEU A 75 0.24 1.74 -4.49
CA LEU A 75 -1.06 2.21 -4.98
C LEU A 75 -1.78 1.13 -5.79
N ALA A 76 -1.08 0.38 -6.64
CA ALA A 76 -1.68 -0.73 -7.37
C ALA A 76 -2.25 -1.81 -6.43
N ILE A 77 -1.57 -2.10 -5.31
CA ILE A 77 -2.06 -3.04 -4.28
C ILE A 77 -3.34 -2.51 -3.63
N GLU A 78 -3.36 -1.25 -3.19
CA GLU A 78 -4.54 -0.63 -2.56
C GLU A 78 -5.73 -0.54 -3.54
N LEU A 79 -5.48 -0.20 -4.80
CA LEU A 79 -6.50 -0.17 -5.84
C LEU A 79 -7.08 -1.57 -6.09
N PHE A 80 -6.23 -2.59 -6.17
CA PHE A 80 -6.67 -3.96 -6.41
C PHE A 80 -7.54 -4.49 -5.28
N ASP A 81 -7.14 -4.28 -4.02
CA ASP A 81 -7.90 -4.72 -2.85
C ASP A 81 -9.30 -4.11 -2.81
N ARG A 82 -9.38 -2.78 -2.91
CA ARG A 82 -10.66 -2.04 -2.91
C ARG A 82 -11.51 -2.40 -4.11
N PHE A 83 -10.90 -2.53 -5.29
CA PHE A 83 -11.63 -2.88 -6.50
C PHE A 83 -12.23 -4.27 -6.39
N LEU A 84 -11.44 -5.27 -6.03
CA LEU A 84 -11.87 -6.65 -6.03
C LEU A 84 -12.94 -6.88 -4.96
N TYR A 85 -12.82 -6.23 -3.80
CA TYR A 85 -13.87 -6.22 -2.79
C TYR A 85 -15.19 -5.68 -3.31
N ASN A 86 -15.21 -4.44 -3.83
CA ASN A 86 -16.44 -3.83 -4.33
C ASN A 86 -17.01 -4.61 -5.51
N HIS A 87 -16.16 -5.12 -6.41
CA HIS A 87 -16.60 -5.88 -7.58
C HIS A 87 -17.25 -7.20 -7.18
N VAL A 88 -16.62 -7.97 -6.28
CA VAL A 88 -17.16 -9.25 -5.80
C VAL A 88 -18.43 -9.02 -4.98
N HIS A 89 -18.48 -7.96 -4.17
CA HIS A 89 -19.66 -7.57 -3.42
C HIS A 89 -20.85 -7.25 -4.35
N ASP A 90 -20.65 -6.41 -5.37
CA ASP A 90 -21.70 -6.07 -6.35
C ASP A 90 -22.22 -7.31 -7.10
N LEU A 91 -21.32 -8.24 -7.45
CA LEU A 91 -21.69 -9.50 -8.09
C LEU A 91 -22.46 -10.42 -7.16
N HIS A 92 -22.05 -10.51 -5.89
CA HIS A 92 -22.74 -11.29 -4.87
C HIS A 92 -24.15 -10.75 -4.61
N ASP A 93 -24.30 -9.42 -4.48
CA ASP A 93 -25.60 -8.75 -4.35
C ASP A 93 -26.53 -9.02 -5.54
N HIS A 94 -25.96 -9.15 -6.74
CA HIS A 94 -26.72 -9.56 -7.92
C HIS A 94 -27.20 -11.02 -7.82
N VAL A 95 -26.33 -11.93 -7.37
CA VAL A 95 -26.68 -13.35 -7.19
C VAL A 95 -27.77 -13.53 -6.14
N LEU A 96 -27.73 -12.80 -5.02
CA LEU A 96 -28.75 -12.89 -3.98
C LEU A 96 -30.16 -12.53 -4.47
N LYS A 97 -30.28 -11.75 -5.55
CA LYS A 97 -31.56 -11.39 -6.18
C LYS A 97 -32.13 -12.50 -7.08
N LEU A 98 -31.37 -13.55 -7.36
CA LEU A 98 -31.80 -14.69 -8.18
C LEU A 98 -32.59 -15.72 -7.36
N PRO A 99 -33.43 -16.56 -7.99
CA PRO A 99 -34.08 -17.68 -7.31
C PRO A 99 -33.05 -18.64 -6.69
N MET A 100 -33.29 -19.09 -5.45
CA MET A 100 -32.34 -19.88 -4.65
C MET A 100 -31.73 -21.09 -5.39
N LYS A 101 -32.53 -21.78 -6.21
CA LYS A 101 -32.09 -22.92 -7.04
C LYS A 101 -31.02 -22.56 -8.09
N ARG A 102 -30.89 -21.29 -8.46
CA ARG A 102 -29.92 -20.79 -9.45
C ARG A 102 -28.72 -20.09 -8.82
N GLN A 103 -28.82 -19.65 -7.56
CA GLN A 103 -27.79 -18.85 -6.89
C GLN A 103 -26.44 -19.57 -6.87
N ILE A 104 -26.41 -20.82 -6.41
CA ILE A 104 -25.18 -21.61 -6.32
C ILE A 104 -24.52 -21.76 -7.69
N LYS A 105 -25.29 -22.12 -8.72
CA LYS A 105 -24.76 -22.32 -10.08
C LYS A 105 -24.21 -21.03 -10.68
N GLU A 106 -24.93 -19.91 -10.50
CA GLU A 106 -24.48 -18.61 -11.01
C GLU A 106 -23.25 -18.11 -10.26
N TRP A 107 -23.19 -18.33 -8.94
CA TRP A 107 -22.03 -17.96 -8.14
C TRP A 107 -20.76 -18.66 -8.59
N HIS A 108 -20.79 -19.98 -8.81
CA HIS A 108 -19.63 -20.72 -9.31
C HIS A 108 -19.16 -20.18 -10.66
N LYS A 109 -20.09 -19.90 -11.59
CA LYS A 109 -19.76 -19.31 -12.90
C LYS A 109 -19.11 -17.92 -12.76
N ILE A 110 -19.61 -17.10 -11.84
CA ILE A 110 -19.03 -15.79 -11.54
C ILE A 110 -17.64 -15.93 -10.96
N GLN A 111 -17.44 -16.85 -10.00
CA GLN A 111 -16.13 -17.12 -9.41
C GLN A 111 -15.11 -17.51 -10.48
N ASP A 112 -15.46 -18.44 -11.37
CA ASP A 112 -14.61 -18.83 -12.49
C ASP A 112 -14.28 -17.64 -13.40
N SER A 113 -15.28 -16.81 -13.72
CA SER A 113 -15.07 -15.63 -14.56
C SER A 113 -14.18 -14.58 -13.91
N VAL A 114 -14.31 -14.35 -12.60
CA VAL A 114 -13.49 -13.39 -11.85
C VAL A 114 -12.06 -13.90 -11.77
N SER A 115 -11.87 -15.17 -11.38
CA SER A 115 -10.56 -15.83 -11.30
C SER A 115 -9.79 -15.74 -12.61
N ASN A 116 -10.46 -16.04 -13.74
CA ASN A 116 -9.84 -15.97 -15.07
C ASN A 116 -9.43 -14.56 -15.50
N GLN A 117 -9.91 -13.51 -14.83
CA GLN A 117 -9.63 -12.11 -15.16
C GLN A 117 -8.72 -11.43 -14.13
N VAL A 118 -8.29 -12.10 -13.06
CA VAL A 118 -7.50 -11.50 -11.98
C VAL A 118 -6.26 -10.80 -12.51
N LEU A 119 -5.47 -11.45 -13.38
CA LEU A 119 -4.26 -10.85 -13.93
C LEU A 119 -4.55 -9.60 -14.77
N LEU A 120 -5.66 -9.59 -15.52
CA LEU A 120 -6.09 -8.40 -16.26
C LEU A 120 -6.40 -7.25 -15.29
N ARG A 121 -7.03 -7.54 -14.13
CA ARG A 121 -7.31 -6.54 -13.09
C ARG A 121 -6.04 -6.03 -12.42
N VAL A 122 -5.09 -6.91 -12.10
CA VAL A 122 -3.76 -6.54 -11.60
C VAL A 122 -3.10 -5.54 -12.56
N VAL A 123 -3.04 -5.87 -13.85
CA VAL A 123 -2.43 -5.00 -14.86
C VAL A 123 -3.18 -3.67 -14.98
N SER A 124 -4.51 -3.66 -14.93
CA SER A 124 -5.29 -2.42 -14.93
C SER A 124 -5.02 -1.55 -13.71
N CYS A 125 -4.88 -2.13 -12.51
CA CYS A 125 -4.48 -1.39 -11.31
C CYS A 125 -3.07 -0.79 -11.45
N CYS A 126 -2.11 -1.53 -12.00
CA CYS A 126 -0.78 -1.00 -12.32
C CYS A 126 -0.83 0.14 -13.35
N GLN A 127 -1.68 0.03 -14.38
CA GLN A 127 -1.87 1.10 -15.37
C GLN A 127 -2.38 2.38 -14.71
N ILE A 128 -3.43 2.29 -13.89
CA ILE A 128 -4.01 3.44 -13.18
C ILE A 128 -2.97 4.05 -12.25
N ALA A 129 -2.35 3.24 -11.39
CA ALA A 129 -1.35 3.71 -10.44
C ALA A 129 -0.20 4.44 -11.14
N SER A 130 0.34 3.85 -12.22
CA SER A 130 1.44 4.45 -12.99
C SER A 130 1.10 5.81 -13.61
N LYS A 131 -0.18 6.06 -13.92
CA LYS A 131 -0.65 7.36 -14.46
C LYS A 131 -0.85 8.40 -13.36
N LEU A 132 -1.17 7.97 -12.14
CA LEU A 132 -1.40 8.86 -10.99
C LEU A 132 -0.10 9.29 -10.33
N THR A 133 0.92 8.43 -10.35
CA THR A 133 2.23 8.70 -9.73
C THR A 133 3.27 9.19 -10.74
N SER A 134 2.89 9.42 -12.01
CA SER A 134 3.82 9.95 -13.00
C SER A 134 4.07 11.44 -12.75
N HIS A 135 5.07 11.76 -11.93
CA HIS A 135 5.56 13.13 -11.83
C HIS A 135 6.12 13.59 -13.18
N TYR A 136 5.83 14.83 -13.56
CA TYR A 136 6.01 15.40 -14.91
C TYR A 136 7.47 15.51 -15.42
N LYS A 137 8.49 14.97 -14.75
CA LYS A 137 9.89 15.36 -15.02
C LYS A 137 10.97 14.29 -15.18
N ALA A 138 10.72 12.97 -15.15
CA ALA A 138 11.85 12.04 -15.36
C ALA A 138 11.62 10.89 -16.34
N PHE A 139 10.52 10.13 -16.32
CA PHE A 139 10.42 8.97 -17.22
C PHE A 139 8.99 8.67 -17.65
N LEU A 140 8.57 9.18 -18.82
CA LEU A 140 7.39 8.69 -19.55
C LEU A 140 7.40 7.15 -19.71
N PHE A 141 8.58 6.53 -19.62
CA PHE A 141 8.77 5.08 -19.60
C PHE A 141 8.19 4.36 -18.37
N GLN A 142 7.83 5.05 -17.29
CA GLN A 142 7.21 4.42 -16.12
C GLN A 142 5.68 4.33 -16.23
N VAL A 143 5.06 5.14 -17.09
CA VAL A 143 3.62 5.03 -17.39
C VAL A 143 3.35 3.79 -18.23
N VAL A 144 2.41 2.94 -17.78
CA VAL A 144 2.08 1.71 -18.50
C VAL A 144 1.09 2.00 -19.62
N SER A 145 1.60 2.09 -20.85
CA SER A 145 0.77 2.17 -22.05
C SER A 145 0.01 0.86 -22.32
N ILE A 146 -1.08 0.94 -23.08
CA ILE A 146 -1.88 -0.23 -23.50
C ILE A 146 -1.01 -1.29 -24.20
N ASN A 147 -0.05 -0.86 -25.03
CA ASN A 147 0.84 -1.77 -25.74
C ASN A 147 1.79 -2.53 -24.80
N ARG A 148 2.26 -1.88 -23.72
CA ARG A 148 3.11 -2.52 -22.71
C ARG A 148 2.30 -3.51 -21.87
N ALA A 149 1.12 -3.12 -21.42
CA ALA A 149 0.20 -4.00 -20.72
C ALA A 149 -0.20 -5.22 -21.56
N LYS A 150 -0.56 -5.01 -22.84
CA LYS A 150 -0.91 -6.07 -23.78
C LYS A 150 0.27 -7.02 -24.05
N ARG A 151 1.49 -6.50 -24.16
CA ARG A 151 2.70 -7.32 -24.31
C ARG A 151 2.91 -8.19 -23.07
N PHE A 152 2.89 -7.60 -21.88
CA PHE A 152 3.04 -8.33 -20.62
C PHE A 152 1.99 -9.44 -20.47
N LEU A 153 0.71 -9.13 -20.71
CA LEU A 153 -0.37 -10.13 -20.65
C LEU A 153 -0.16 -11.27 -21.66
N ARG A 154 0.30 -10.95 -22.88
CA ARG A 154 0.63 -11.96 -23.90
C ARG A 154 1.78 -12.87 -23.46
N ASP A 155 2.80 -12.31 -22.84
CA ASP A 155 3.94 -13.06 -22.32
C ASP A 155 3.51 -13.99 -21.16
N CYS A 156 2.46 -13.63 -20.44
CA CYS A 156 1.78 -14.50 -19.45
C CYS A 156 0.73 -15.46 -20.06
N GLY A 157 0.61 -15.55 -21.38
CA GLY A 157 -0.32 -16.46 -22.07
C GLY A 157 -1.72 -15.89 -22.36
N TYR A 158 -1.99 -14.63 -22.03
CA TYR A 158 -3.29 -13.99 -22.22
C TYR A 158 -3.34 -13.11 -23.47
N ARG A 159 -4.37 -13.29 -24.30
CA ARG A 159 -4.56 -12.49 -25.52
C ARG A 159 -5.79 -11.59 -25.38
N TYR A 160 -5.55 -10.31 -25.14
CA TYR A 160 -6.60 -9.30 -25.04
C TYR A 160 -6.51 -8.27 -26.18
N ALA A 161 -7.66 -7.80 -26.66
CA ALA A 161 -7.73 -6.64 -27.53
C ALA A 161 -7.47 -5.35 -26.75
N SER A 162 -6.99 -4.30 -27.43
CA SER A 162 -6.72 -3.00 -26.79
C SER A 162 -7.96 -2.42 -26.12
N GLU A 163 -9.12 -2.59 -26.76
CA GLU A 163 -10.43 -2.19 -26.21
C GLU A 163 -10.73 -2.91 -24.89
N SER A 164 -10.42 -4.21 -24.78
CA SER A 164 -10.64 -4.98 -23.56
C SER A 164 -9.79 -4.46 -22.39
N LEU A 165 -8.56 -3.99 -22.65
CA LEU A 165 -7.72 -3.36 -21.63
C LEU A 165 -8.32 -2.03 -21.16
N LEU A 166 -8.75 -1.18 -22.10
CA LEU A 166 -9.39 0.10 -21.78
C LEU A 166 -10.67 -0.08 -20.97
N GLN A 167 -11.53 -1.03 -21.37
CA GLN A 167 -12.75 -1.35 -20.64
C GLN A 167 -12.45 -1.93 -19.25
N SER A 168 -11.34 -2.68 -19.12
CA SER A 168 -10.88 -3.17 -17.81
C SER A 168 -10.46 -2.03 -16.90
N GLU A 169 -9.67 -1.09 -17.41
CA GLU A 169 -9.25 0.10 -16.66
C GLU A 169 -10.45 0.93 -16.22
N LEU A 170 -11.38 1.20 -17.15
CA LEU A 170 -12.59 1.96 -16.87
C LEU A 170 -13.48 1.26 -15.85
N ARG A 171 -13.53 -0.09 -15.86
CA ARG A 171 -14.26 -0.85 -14.84
C ARG A 171 -13.68 -0.63 -13.46
N VAL A 172 -12.35 -0.70 -13.30
CA VAL A 172 -11.69 -0.43 -12.01
C VAL A 172 -12.04 0.98 -11.52
N LEU A 173 -11.90 1.99 -12.37
CA LEU A 173 -12.23 3.37 -12.03
C LEU A 173 -13.70 3.54 -11.62
N LYS A 174 -14.65 2.98 -12.38
CA LYS A 174 -16.09 3.08 -12.09
C LYS A 174 -16.47 2.36 -10.80
N THR A 175 -15.97 1.14 -10.59
CA THR A 175 -16.21 0.38 -9.36
C THR A 175 -15.68 1.12 -8.12
N LEU A 176 -14.56 1.82 -8.26
CA LEU A 176 -13.99 2.67 -7.21
C LEU A 176 -14.60 4.07 -7.15
N LYS A 177 -15.63 4.38 -7.96
CA LYS A 177 -16.25 5.70 -8.06
C LYS A 177 -15.22 6.83 -8.28
N PHE A 178 -14.15 6.53 -9.02
CA PHE A 178 -13.02 7.41 -9.29
C PHE A 178 -12.23 7.87 -8.04
N GLN A 179 -12.43 7.24 -6.87
CA GLN A 179 -11.68 7.53 -5.64
C GLN A 179 -10.34 6.78 -5.61
N VAL A 180 -9.42 7.17 -6.49
CA VAL A 180 -8.14 6.47 -6.74
C VAL A 180 -6.90 7.21 -6.25
N THR A 181 -7.07 8.38 -5.62
CA THR A 181 -6.01 9.27 -5.15
C THR A 181 -5.83 9.25 -3.63
N GLU A 182 -6.27 8.17 -2.99
CA GLU A 182 -6.04 8.00 -1.55
C GLU A 182 -4.54 7.76 -1.29
N PRO A 183 -3.92 8.47 -0.34
CA PRO A 183 -2.50 8.30 -0.04
C PRO A 183 -2.19 6.89 0.45
N THR A 184 -1.08 6.33 -0.01
CA THR A 184 -0.54 5.06 0.47
C THR A 184 0.51 5.30 1.56
N PRO A 185 0.91 4.28 2.34
CA PRO A 185 1.91 4.43 3.42
C PRO A 185 3.19 5.13 2.98
N ILE A 186 3.66 4.87 1.75
CA ILE A 186 4.90 5.48 1.24
C ILE A 186 4.82 7.01 1.19
N VAL A 187 3.65 7.59 0.88
CA VAL A 187 3.48 9.05 0.80
C VAL A 187 3.65 9.68 2.19
N TYR A 188 3.16 8.99 3.23
CA TYR A 188 3.37 9.41 4.62
C TYR A 188 4.83 9.27 5.03
N ILE A 189 5.49 8.17 4.66
CA ILE A 189 6.93 7.94 4.92
C ILE A 189 7.77 9.06 4.29
N GLU A 190 7.57 9.34 3.00
CA GLU A 190 8.29 10.39 2.25
C GLU A 190 8.07 11.75 2.90
N THR A 191 6.84 12.09 3.27
CA THR A 191 6.52 13.37 3.90
C THR A 191 7.19 13.51 5.27
N MET A 192 7.16 12.46 6.11
CA MET A 192 7.78 12.52 7.44
C MET A 192 9.30 12.56 7.36
N LEU A 193 9.90 11.84 6.41
CA LEU A 193 11.33 11.86 6.16
C LEU A 193 11.81 13.19 5.55
N GLU A 194 10.98 13.87 4.75
CA GLU A 194 11.24 15.24 4.30
C GLU A 194 11.28 16.22 5.47
N ILE A 195 10.28 16.16 6.35
CA ILE A 195 10.23 16.98 7.56
C ILE A 195 11.44 16.70 8.46
N LEU A 196 11.81 15.43 8.62
CA LEU A 196 13.00 15.04 9.37
C LEU A 196 14.28 15.64 8.76
N GLY A 197 14.46 15.58 7.44
CA GLY A 197 15.61 16.17 6.76
C GLY A 197 15.68 17.70 6.92
N CYS A 198 14.53 18.37 6.90
CA CYS A 198 14.41 19.80 7.18
C CYS A 198 14.70 20.19 8.64
N ASN A 199 14.44 19.29 9.58
CA ASN A 199 14.71 19.47 11.01
C ASN A 199 16.16 19.12 11.37
N ASN A 200 16.74 18.12 10.70
CA ASN A 200 18.07 17.61 10.96
C ASN A 200 18.79 17.26 9.65
N SER A 201 19.62 18.18 9.16
CA SER A 201 20.39 18.00 7.92
C SER A 201 21.42 16.86 7.97
N LYS A 202 21.73 16.32 9.15
CA LYS A 202 22.63 15.17 9.33
C LYS A 202 21.90 13.83 9.35
N ALA A 203 20.56 13.82 9.29
CA ALA A 203 19.80 12.59 9.31
C ALA A 203 20.06 11.77 8.04
N GLU A 204 20.23 10.44 8.19
CA GLU A 204 20.44 9.50 7.08
C GLU A 204 19.14 9.17 6.35
N VAL A 205 18.39 10.22 5.96
CA VAL A 205 17.05 10.10 5.38
C VAL A 205 17.01 9.15 4.18
N LYS A 206 18.06 9.16 3.33
CA LYS A 206 18.16 8.27 2.17
C LYS A 206 18.23 6.80 2.59
N THR A 207 19.03 6.48 3.61
CA THR A 207 19.18 5.13 4.16
C THR A 207 17.88 4.68 4.82
N TYR A 208 17.27 5.54 5.63
CA TYR A 208 15.98 5.24 6.26
C TYR A 208 14.88 5.01 5.23
N TYR A 209 14.79 5.82 4.17
CA TYR A 209 13.84 5.62 3.09
C TYR A 209 14.03 4.27 2.40
N TYR A 210 15.28 3.92 2.07
CA TYR A 210 15.60 2.64 1.45
C TYR A 210 15.14 1.46 2.30
N VAL A 211 15.51 1.43 3.57
CA VAL A 211 15.13 0.33 4.48
C VAL A 211 13.61 0.33 4.71
N ALA A 212 12.99 1.50 4.89
CA ALA A 212 11.54 1.65 5.03
C ALA A 212 10.78 1.08 3.82
N THR A 213 11.29 1.26 2.59
CA THR A 213 10.65 0.65 1.40
C THR A 213 10.74 -0.87 1.40
N LYS A 214 11.83 -1.46 1.90
CA LYS A 214 11.98 -2.92 2.02
C LYS A 214 11.07 -3.50 3.10
N LEU A 215 11.00 -2.83 4.24
CA LEU A 215 10.08 -3.18 5.32
C LEU A 215 8.62 -3.09 4.87
N LEU A 216 8.27 -2.06 4.09
CA LEU A 216 6.93 -1.92 3.53
C LEU A 216 6.62 -3.03 2.50
N ASP A 217 7.59 -3.42 1.67
CA ASP A 217 7.45 -4.57 0.76
C ASP A 217 7.16 -5.87 1.55
N LEU A 218 7.95 -6.16 2.59
CA LEU A 218 7.73 -7.31 3.48
C LEU A 218 6.37 -7.26 4.15
N LEU A 219 5.98 -6.09 4.67
CA LEU A 219 4.69 -5.89 5.33
C LEU A 219 3.53 -6.23 4.39
N TYR A 220 3.55 -5.75 3.16
CA TYR A 220 2.51 -6.08 2.19
C TYR A 220 2.47 -7.58 1.87
N LEU A 221 3.63 -8.25 1.77
CA LEU A 221 3.71 -9.70 1.55
C LEU A 221 3.17 -10.50 2.74
N LYS A 222 3.41 -10.02 3.97
CA LYS A 222 2.99 -10.64 5.24
C LYS A 222 1.79 -9.95 5.87
N TYR A 223 0.98 -9.22 5.09
CA TYR A 223 -0.05 -8.30 5.61
C TYR A 223 -0.97 -8.92 6.66
N HIS A 224 -1.47 -10.13 6.41
CA HIS A 224 -2.33 -10.83 7.36
C HIS A 224 -1.60 -11.35 8.60
N ALA A 225 -0.35 -11.79 8.45
CA ALA A 225 0.47 -12.24 9.57
C ALA A 225 0.82 -11.06 10.48
N PHE A 226 1.26 -9.94 9.90
CA PHE A 226 1.54 -8.68 10.61
C PHE A 226 0.38 -8.25 11.50
N TYR A 227 -0.81 -8.07 10.90
CA TYR A 227 -1.97 -7.61 11.65
C TYR A 227 -2.55 -8.67 12.60
N LYS A 228 -2.25 -9.96 12.39
CA LYS A 228 -2.60 -11.00 13.36
C LYS A 228 -1.73 -10.90 14.61
N ILE A 229 -0.41 -10.82 14.46
CA ILE A 229 0.53 -10.67 15.58
C ILE A 229 0.25 -9.37 16.32
N LEU A 230 0.08 -8.25 15.59
CA LEU A 230 -0.26 -6.96 16.20
C LEU A 230 -1.57 -7.02 17.00
N PHE A 231 -2.59 -7.73 16.50
CA PHE A 231 -3.83 -7.91 17.25
C PHE A 231 -3.61 -8.70 18.54
N GLU A 232 -2.74 -9.71 18.52
CA GLU A 232 -2.42 -10.56 19.67
C GLU A 232 -1.61 -9.80 20.73
N VAL A 233 -0.64 -8.97 20.32
CA VAL A 233 0.17 -8.13 21.21
C VAL A 233 -0.67 -7.02 21.85
N THR A 234 -1.56 -6.39 21.08
CA THR A 234 -2.36 -5.25 21.58
C THR A 234 -3.63 -5.66 22.33
N SER A 235 -4.08 -6.91 22.19
CA SER A 235 -5.29 -7.42 22.85
C SER A 235 -4.97 -8.02 24.22
N SER A 236 -5.24 -7.26 25.28
CA SER A 236 -5.06 -7.66 26.69
C SER A 236 -6.06 -8.72 27.20
N SER A 237 -7.03 -9.19 26.39
CA SER A 237 -8.04 -10.18 26.82
C SER A 237 -8.14 -11.40 25.91
N ARG A 238 -8.17 -12.61 26.51
CA ARG A 238 -8.37 -13.89 25.80
C ARG A 238 -9.74 -14.03 25.11
N THR A 239 -10.72 -13.20 25.48
CA THR A 239 -12.06 -13.19 24.88
C THR A 239 -12.15 -12.10 23.81
N GLN A 240 -12.19 -12.51 22.54
CA GLN A 240 -12.29 -11.59 21.40
C GLN A 240 -13.70 -11.03 21.28
N SER A 241 -13.95 -9.84 21.83
CA SER A 241 -15.25 -9.19 21.66
C SER A 241 -15.41 -8.59 20.25
N THR A 242 -16.64 -8.52 19.76
CA THR A 242 -16.96 -7.83 18.49
C THR A 242 -16.53 -6.37 18.51
N GLU A 243 -16.51 -5.73 19.69
CA GLU A 243 -16.08 -4.34 19.86
C GLU A 243 -14.57 -4.18 19.69
N GLN A 244 -13.77 -5.11 20.21
CA GLN A 244 -12.32 -5.10 20.02
C GLN A 244 -11.94 -5.27 18.55
N LYS A 245 -12.64 -6.17 17.83
CA LYS A 245 -12.44 -6.32 16.39
C LYS A 245 -12.73 -5.01 15.64
N LYS A 246 -13.80 -4.29 16.00
CA LYS A 246 -14.11 -2.98 15.40
C LYS A 246 -13.05 -1.92 15.72
N LYS A 247 -12.58 -1.84 16.97
CA LYS A 247 -11.49 -0.93 17.35
C LYS A 247 -10.20 -1.24 16.59
N PHE A 248 -9.88 -2.52 16.43
CA PHE A 248 -8.69 -2.93 15.69
C PHE A 248 -8.77 -2.64 14.19
N GLN A 249 -9.98 -2.62 13.58
CA GLN A 249 -10.09 -2.17 12.18
C GLN A 249 -9.67 -0.71 11.99
N LYS A 250 -9.91 0.15 12.98
CA LYS A 250 -9.42 1.53 12.95
C LYS A 250 -7.90 1.59 12.96
N VAL A 251 -7.26 0.73 13.77
CA VAL A 251 -5.80 0.58 13.84
C VAL A 251 -5.23 0.12 12.50
N LYS A 252 -5.88 -0.84 11.82
CA LYS A 252 -5.49 -1.30 10.47
C LYS A 252 -5.58 -0.20 9.42
N ALA A 253 -6.56 0.71 9.54
CA ALA A 253 -6.78 1.80 8.61
C ALA A 253 -5.85 3.01 8.85
N ASP A 254 -5.13 3.04 9.97
CA ASP A 254 -4.21 4.13 10.31
C ASP A 254 -2.89 4.00 9.55
N GLN A 255 -2.83 4.61 8.36
CA GLN A 255 -1.66 4.60 7.49
C GLN A 255 -0.55 5.52 8.02
N LEU A 256 -0.91 6.55 8.80
CA LEU A 256 0.05 7.47 9.40
C LEU A 256 0.83 6.78 10.53
N LEU A 257 0.13 6.08 11.43
CA LEU A 257 0.76 5.23 12.46
C LEU A 257 1.65 4.17 11.82
N LEU A 258 1.14 3.50 10.79
CA LEU A 258 1.92 2.49 10.09
C LEU A 258 3.22 3.06 9.50
N ALA A 259 3.15 4.21 8.85
CA ALA A 259 4.32 4.87 8.26
C ALA A 259 5.33 5.30 9.34
N ALA A 260 4.87 5.83 10.48
CA ALA A 260 5.73 6.23 11.58
C ALA A 260 6.49 5.01 12.16
N ALA A 261 5.80 3.89 12.33
CA ALA A 261 6.40 2.65 12.81
C ALA A 261 7.37 2.02 11.80
N VAL A 262 7.08 2.09 10.50
CA VAL A 262 8.02 1.64 9.46
C VAL A 262 9.31 2.48 9.48
N ILE A 263 9.22 3.79 9.73
CA ILE A 263 10.42 4.64 9.92
C ILE A 263 11.16 4.25 11.20
N GLY A 264 10.45 4.03 12.32
CA GLY A 264 11.06 3.56 13.57
C GLY A 264 11.82 2.24 13.40
N ALA A 265 11.20 1.27 12.74
CA ALA A 265 11.83 -0.01 12.40
C ALA A 265 13.03 0.18 11.45
N ALA A 266 12.93 1.05 10.45
CA ALA A 266 14.04 1.36 9.57
C ALA A 266 15.23 1.97 10.33
N ALA A 267 14.97 2.89 11.28
CA ALA A 267 15.99 3.44 12.14
C ALA A 267 16.64 2.36 13.02
N PHE A 268 15.85 1.47 13.60
CA PHE A 268 16.36 0.33 14.37
C PHE A 268 17.31 -0.57 13.56
N MET A 269 16.94 -0.90 12.31
CA MET A 269 17.76 -1.75 11.45
C MET A 269 19.04 -1.06 10.96
N VAL A 270 19.04 0.27 10.83
CA VAL A 270 20.21 1.04 10.37
C VAL A 270 21.14 1.37 11.54
N GLN A 271 20.58 1.92 12.62
CA GLN A 271 21.26 2.44 13.81
C GLN A 271 20.38 2.19 15.04
N GLN A 272 20.53 1.02 15.66
CA GLN A 272 19.74 0.58 16.81
C GLN A 272 19.76 1.58 17.97
N ASP A 273 20.88 2.27 18.18
CA ASP A 273 21.07 3.29 19.22
C ASP A 273 20.22 4.56 19.00
N LYS A 274 19.76 4.81 17.77
CA LYS A 274 18.93 5.99 17.42
C LYS A 274 17.46 5.67 17.22
N ALA A 275 17.05 4.41 17.42
CA ALA A 275 15.66 3.99 17.21
C ALA A 275 14.70 4.74 18.15
N ASP A 276 15.06 4.87 19.43
CA ASP A 276 14.22 5.55 20.43
C ASP A 276 14.07 7.04 20.12
N GLU A 277 15.17 7.72 19.75
CA GLU A 277 15.14 9.13 19.33
C GLU A 277 14.28 9.32 18.06
N MET A 278 14.36 8.38 17.11
CA MET A 278 13.52 8.41 15.91
C MET A 278 12.04 8.24 16.25
N ILE A 279 11.69 7.31 17.14
CA ILE A 279 10.32 7.09 17.58
C ILE A 279 9.77 8.33 18.30
N GLU A 280 10.58 8.98 19.14
CA GLU A 280 10.23 10.25 19.77
C GLU A 280 9.99 11.36 18.75
N GLU A 281 10.86 11.50 17.74
CA GLU A 281 10.68 12.46 16.66
C GLU A 281 9.40 12.18 15.85
N MET A 282 9.14 10.92 15.48
CA MET A 282 7.93 10.53 14.78
C MET A 282 6.67 10.79 15.61
N SER A 283 6.71 10.53 16.92
CA SER A 283 5.63 10.86 17.85
C SER A 283 5.37 12.37 17.89
N ARG A 284 6.42 13.19 17.90
CA ARG A 284 6.31 14.65 17.89
C ARG A 284 5.75 15.20 16.57
N ILE A 285 6.20 14.67 15.42
CA ILE A 285 5.73 15.07 14.09
C ILE A 285 4.25 14.69 13.90
N THR A 286 3.89 13.46 14.26
CA THR A 286 2.55 12.91 13.96
C THR A 286 1.52 13.14 15.08
N ARG A 287 1.96 13.45 16.29
CA ARG A 287 1.17 13.48 17.54
C ARG A 287 0.59 12.12 17.96
N ILE A 288 1.13 11.03 17.41
CA ILE A 288 0.78 9.66 17.79
C ILE A 288 1.61 9.28 19.03
N SER A 289 1.06 8.44 19.91
CA SER A 289 1.77 8.05 21.14
C SER A 289 3.00 7.19 20.80
N GLN A 290 4.09 7.36 21.57
CA GLN A 290 5.29 6.55 21.38
C GLN A 290 5.00 5.05 21.58
N ASN A 291 4.15 4.71 22.55
CA ASN A 291 3.78 3.30 22.82
C ASN A 291 3.12 2.65 21.59
N ASP A 292 2.19 3.34 20.92
CA ASP A 292 1.54 2.80 19.72
C ASP A 292 2.56 2.58 18.58
N ILE A 293 3.52 3.50 18.43
CA ILE A 293 4.60 3.38 17.44
C ILE A 293 5.52 2.20 17.80
N ILE A 294 5.88 2.03 19.08
CA ILE A 294 6.73 0.94 19.57
C ILE A 294 6.07 -0.41 19.34
N ASP A 295 4.77 -0.55 19.62
CA ASP A 295 4.04 -1.80 19.42
C ASP A 295 4.09 -2.24 17.94
N PHE A 296 3.81 -1.32 17.01
CA PHE A 296 3.93 -1.62 15.58
C PHE A 296 5.37 -1.90 15.14
N THR A 297 6.33 -1.12 15.64
CA THR A 297 7.75 -1.25 15.30
C THR A 297 8.28 -2.62 15.73
N SER A 298 7.94 -3.05 16.94
CA SER A 298 8.36 -4.34 17.50
C SER A 298 7.84 -5.52 16.68
N VAL A 299 6.57 -5.45 16.25
CA VAL A 299 5.97 -6.50 15.40
C VAL A 299 6.63 -6.52 14.01
N LEU A 300 6.99 -5.35 13.45
CA LEU A 300 7.72 -5.32 12.18
C LEU A 300 9.10 -5.94 12.29
N ILE A 301 9.84 -5.65 13.37
CA ILE A 301 11.16 -6.24 13.60
C ILE A 301 11.04 -7.76 13.77
N GLN A 302 10.06 -8.23 14.54
CA GLN A 302 9.80 -9.67 14.71
C GLN A 302 9.57 -10.36 13.36
N LEU A 303 8.79 -9.75 12.45
CA LEU A 303 8.55 -10.32 11.12
C LEU A 303 9.82 -10.46 10.28
N VAL A 304 10.81 -9.59 10.49
CA VAL A 304 12.09 -9.66 9.79
C VAL A 304 12.96 -10.77 10.35
N GLU A 305 12.96 -10.97 11.67
CA GLU A 305 13.75 -12.02 12.34
C GLU A 305 13.25 -13.44 12.04
N GLU A 306 11.99 -13.58 11.60
CA GLU A 306 11.39 -14.86 11.19
C GLU A 306 11.72 -15.29 9.74
N GLU A 307 12.44 -14.47 8.95
CA GLU A 307 12.92 -14.80 7.58
C GLU A 307 14.38 -15.23 7.53
#